data_AF-A0A8J5EVB0-F1
#
_entry.id   AF-A0A8J5EVB0-F1
#
_cell.length_a   1.000
_cell.length_b   1.000
_cell.length_c   1.000
_cell.angle_alpha   90.00
_cell.angle_beta   90.00
_cell.angle_gamma   90.00
#
_symmetry.space_group_name_H-M   'P 1'
#
loop_
_entity.id
_entity.type
_entity.pdbx_description
1 polymer ?
#
loop_
_entity_poly.entity_id
_entity_poly.type
_entity_poly.pdbx_seq_one_letter_code
_entity_poly.pdbx_strand_id
1 'polypeptide(L)'
;MTCISPSPGPSIQIPWGPGGDAGGGMAAAIERCTAHALPEPVAKHHEHAAGPEQCCSAVVQEVAAPAAVVWSVLRRFDEPQAYKHFVKSCRVVVGNGGVGTLRELRLVSGLPAATSTERLEILDDEHHVLSFRVIGGEHRLTNYRSVTTLHPSEPPTGAGQQGTVVVETYVVDVPPGNTKEDTRVFLDTIVKCNLHSLARIAETHCRRGDATATAA
;
A
#
# COMPACT_ATOMS: atom_id res chain seq x y z
N MET A 1 45.98 -56.75 -16.85
CA MET A 1 45.86 -56.04 -18.13
C MET A 1 44.64 -55.13 -18.07
N THR A 2 44.80 -53.94 -18.60
CA THR A 2 44.11 -52.66 -18.34
C THR A 2 42.85 -52.44 -19.18
N CYS A 3 41.95 -51.55 -18.70
CA CYS A 3 41.11 -50.59 -19.46
C CYS A 3 40.60 -49.56 -18.41
N ILE A 4 41.30 -48.44 -18.17
CA ILE A 4 41.12 -47.08 -18.74
C ILE A 4 39.72 -46.49 -18.48
N SER A 5 39.67 -45.54 -17.53
CA SER A 5 38.53 -44.63 -17.25
C SER A 5 38.82 -43.24 -17.83
N PRO A 6 37.81 -42.49 -18.34
CA PRO A 6 38.02 -41.13 -18.84
C PRO A 6 37.74 -40.02 -17.80
N SER A 7 38.45 -38.90 -17.98
CA SER A 7 38.58 -37.70 -17.14
C SER A 7 37.33 -36.83 -16.97
N PRO A 8 37.24 -36.03 -15.88
CA PRO A 8 36.41 -34.82 -15.80
C PRO A 8 37.13 -33.56 -16.31
N GLY A 9 36.37 -32.65 -16.93
CA GLY A 9 36.81 -31.36 -17.49
C GLY A 9 37.20 -30.29 -16.46
N PRO A 10 37.74 -29.14 -16.91
CA PRO A 10 38.56 -28.27 -16.08
C PRO A 10 37.76 -27.32 -15.20
N SER A 11 38.20 -27.22 -13.94
CA SER A 11 37.83 -26.19 -12.97
C SER A 11 38.46 -24.85 -13.35
N ILE A 12 37.64 -23.80 -13.53
CA ILE A 12 38.13 -22.42 -13.62
C ILE A 12 38.26 -21.85 -12.21
N GLN A 13 39.49 -21.44 -11.87
CA GLN A 13 39.87 -20.83 -10.60
C GLN A 13 39.61 -19.32 -10.63
N ILE A 14 39.04 -18.79 -9.54
CA ILE A 14 38.91 -17.35 -9.28
C ILE A 14 40.19 -16.90 -8.54
N PRO A 15 40.91 -15.85 -8.98
CA PRO A 15 42.08 -15.38 -8.25
C PRO A 15 41.66 -14.45 -7.11
N TRP A 16 42.02 -14.84 -5.88
CA TRP A 16 42.01 -13.97 -4.70
C TRP A 16 43.33 -13.19 -4.66
N GLY A 17 43.26 -11.86 -4.69
CA GLY A 17 44.40 -10.95 -4.44
C GLY A 17 44.12 -10.08 -3.20
N PRO A 18 45.13 -9.77 -2.36
CA PRO A 18 44.91 -9.06 -1.10
C PRO A 18 45.09 -7.54 -1.23
N GLY A 19 44.31 -6.80 -0.42
CA GLY A 19 44.74 -5.56 0.22
C GLY A 19 44.59 -4.26 -0.59
N GLY A 20 43.61 -3.45 -0.20
CA GLY A 20 43.52 -2.03 -0.57
C GLY A 20 42.45 -1.35 0.26
N ASP A 21 42.88 -0.69 1.34
CA ASP A 21 42.03 0.17 2.17
C ASP A 21 41.37 1.26 1.31
N ALA A 22 40.05 1.31 1.35
CA ALA A 22 39.28 2.49 0.97
C ALA A 22 38.09 2.59 1.92
N GLY A 23 38.02 3.69 2.66
CA GLY A 23 36.94 3.99 3.59
C GLY A 23 35.58 3.85 2.92
N GLY A 24 34.86 2.81 3.29
CA GLY A 24 33.45 2.64 2.94
C GLY A 24 32.62 3.54 3.83
N GLY A 25 32.27 4.73 3.34
CA GLY A 25 31.09 5.42 3.82
C GLY A 25 29.92 4.46 3.70
N MET A 26 29.29 4.14 4.83
CA MET A 26 28.09 3.32 4.89
C MET A 26 26.99 4.04 4.10
N ALA A 27 26.91 3.75 2.79
CA ALA A 27 25.72 4.07 2.02
C ALA A 27 24.61 3.25 2.66
N ALA A 28 23.83 3.90 3.53
CA ALA A 28 22.69 3.29 4.18
C ALA A 28 21.86 2.60 3.10
N ALA A 29 21.76 1.27 3.19
CA ALA A 29 21.00 0.49 2.24
C ALA A 29 19.56 1.00 2.26
N ILE A 30 19.15 1.70 1.20
CA ILE A 30 17.78 2.12 0.98
C ILE A 30 16.99 0.83 0.83
N GLU A 31 16.21 0.50 1.85
CA GLU A 31 15.30 -0.63 1.81
C GLU A 31 14.20 -0.26 0.83
N ARG A 32 14.30 -0.75 -0.41
CA ARG A 32 13.21 -0.57 -1.39
C ARG A 32 12.05 -1.43 -0.90
N CYS A 33 10.96 -0.78 -0.54
CA CYS A 33 9.67 -1.44 -0.29
C CYS A 33 9.43 -2.40 -1.44
N THR A 34 9.07 -3.65 -1.15
CA THR A 34 8.95 -4.73 -2.14
C THR A 34 7.80 -4.47 -3.12
N ALA A 35 7.98 -3.48 -4.00
CA ALA A 35 7.28 -3.33 -5.27
C ALA A 35 7.75 -4.40 -6.27
N HIS A 36 8.81 -5.16 -5.96
CA HIS A 36 9.30 -6.28 -6.77
C HIS A 36 8.32 -7.46 -6.91
N ALA A 37 7.23 -7.49 -6.15
CA ALA A 37 6.14 -8.46 -6.29
C ALA A 37 4.90 -7.90 -7.01
N LEU A 38 4.89 -6.62 -7.37
CA LEU A 38 3.77 -5.97 -8.05
C LEU A 38 4.07 -5.89 -9.56
N PRO A 39 3.08 -6.12 -10.45
CA PRO A 39 3.27 -5.91 -11.88
C PRO A 39 3.81 -4.50 -12.18
N GLU A 40 4.68 -4.34 -13.18
CA GLU A 40 5.32 -3.05 -13.56
C GLU A 40 4.37 -1.84 -13.67
N PRO A 41 3.14 -1.96 -14.19
CA PRO A 41 2.19 -0.84 -14.23
C PRO A 41 1.80 -0.34 -12.84
N VAL A 42 1.76 -1.26 -11.86
CA VAL A 42 1.44 -0.97 -10.45
C VAL A 42 2.66 -0.34 -9.77
N ALA A 43 3.87 -0.83 -10.05
CA ALA A 43 5.09 -0.40 -9.37
C ALA A 43 5.39 1.11 -9.46
N LYS A 44 5.01 1.80 -10.55
CA LYS A 44 5.32 3.23 -10.79
C LYS A 44 4.81 4.17 -9.69
N HIS A 45 3.65 3.86 -9.10
CA HIS A 45 3.05 4.69 -8.05
C HIS A 45 3.44 4.24 -6.63
N HIS A 46 4.08 3.08 -6.52
CA HIS A 46 4.34 2.40 -5.26
C HIS A 46 5.83 2.30 -4.92
N GLU A 47 6.70 2.90 -5.75
CA GLU A 47 8.11 3.03 -5.45
C GLU A 47 8.35 4.15 -4.42
N HIS A 48 8.65 3.76 -3.19
CA HIS A 48 9.11 4.67 -2.14
C HIS A 48 10.52 4.24 -1.74
N ALA A 49 11.47 5.17 -1.79
CA ALA A 49 12.77 4.97 -1.16
C ALA A 49 12.60 5.13 0.35
N ALA A 50 12.58 4.02 1.10
CA ALA A 50 12.59 4.12 2.55
C ALA A 50 14.01 4.40 3.04
N GLY A 51 14.16 5.45 3.83
CA GLY A 51 15.40 5.72 4.56
C GLY A 51 15.70 4.65 5.62
N PRO A 52 16.91 4.66 6.21
CA PRO A 52 17.33 3.68 7.22
C PRO A 52 16.40 3.65 8.44
N GLU A 53 15.84 4.79 8.84
CA GLU A 53 14.90 4.93 9.98
C GLU A 53 13.42 4.84 9.57
N GLN A 54 13.15 4.41 8.33
CA GLN A 54 11.79 4.31 7.80
C GLN A 54 11.37 2.86 7.61
N CYS A 55 10.08 2.65 7.75
CA CYS A 55 9.39 1.39 7.50
C CYS A 55 8.44 1.59 6.32
N CYS A 56 8.26 0.54 5.52
CA CYS A 56 7.25 0.52 4.49
C CYS A 56 6.72 -0.88 4.20
N SER A 57 5.55 -0.95 3.58
CA SER A 57 4.91 -2.21 3.20
C SER A 57 3.97 -2.01 2.02
N ALA A 58 3.52 -3.13 1.45
CA ALA A 58 2.52 -3.21 0.42
C ALA A 58 1.44 -4.22 0.83
N VAL A 59 0.18 -3.80 0.76
CA VAL A 59 -0.98 -4.64 1.04
C VAL A 59 -1.83 -4.73 -0.22
N VAL A 60 -2.17 -5.96 -0.59
CA VAL A 60 -2.97 -6.28 -1.77
C VAL A 60 -4.29 -6.89 -1.32
N GLN A 61 -5.40 -6.46 -1.90
CA GLN A 61 -6.73 -6.98 -1.64
C GLN A 61 -7.48 -7.17 -2.95
N GLU A 62 -7.96 -8.40 -3.19
CA GLU A 62 -8.89 -8.69 -4.29
C GLU A 62 -10.32 -8.33 -3.88
N VAL A 63 -11.09 -7.76 -4.81
CA VAL A 63 -12.46 -7.32 -4.60
C VAL A 63 -13.32 -7.84 -5.73
N ALA A 64 -14.39 -8.57 -5.41
CA ALA A 64 -15.35 -9.06 -6.39
C ALA A 64 -16.37 -7.97 -6.80
N ALA A 65 -15.86 -6.83 -7.27
CA ALA A 65 -16.64 -5.71 -7.79
C ALA A 65 -15.87 -4.95 -8.88
N PRO A 66 -16.57 -4.28 -9.82
CA PRO A 66 -15.93 -3.42 -10.82
C PRO A 66 -15.14 -2.27 -10.20
N ALA A 67 -14.03 -1.87 -10.85
CA ALA A 67 -13.14 -0.83 -10.36
C ALA A 67 -13.87 0.50 -10.11
N ALA A 68 -14.84 0.86 -10.95
CA ALA A 68 -15.66 2.05 -10.76
C ALA A 68 -16.45 2.05 -9.44
N VAL A 69 -16.98 0.88 -9.04
CA VAL A 69 -17.71 0.73 -7.77
C VAL A 69 -16.75 0.88 -6.60
N VAL A 70 -15.60 0.20 -6.65
CA VAL A 70 -14.56 0.31 -5.60
C VAL A 70 -14.05 1.75 -5.49
N TRP A 71 -13.77 2.39 -6.63
CA TRP A 71 -13.28 3.76 -6.70
C TRP A 71 -14.29 4.75 -6.14
N SER A 72 -15.58 4.57 -6.40
CA SER A 72 -16.65 5.45 -5.89
C SER A 72 -16.66 5.55 -4.36
N VAL A 73 -16.23 4.50 -3.66
CA VAL A 73 -16.10 4.48 -2.19
C VAL A 73 -14.75 5.06 -1.78
N LEU A 74 -13.66 4.59 -2.39
CA LEU A 74 -12.29 4.93 -2.00
C LEU A 74 -11.94 6.40 -2.23
N ARG A 75 -12.41 6.99 -3.34
CA ARG A 75 -12.09 8.38 -3.74
C ARG A 75 -12.65 9.45 -2.80
N ARG A 76 -13.55 9.08 -1.88
CA ARG A 76 -14.21 10.00 -0.94
C ARG A 76 -13.28 10.36 0.20
N PHE A 77 -12.33 11.25 -0.09
CA PHE A 77 -11.36 11.73 0.89
C PHE A 77 -12.02 12.41 2.10
N ASP A 78 -13.20 12.98 1.93
CA ASP A 78 -14.03 13.58 2.97
C ASP A 78 -14.77 12.55 3.85
N GLU A 79 -14.97 11.31 3.38
CA GLU A 79 -15.71 10.27 4.11
C GLU A 79 -14.95 8.94 4.26
N PRO A 80 -13.72 8.94 4.84
CA PRO A 80 -12.99 7.70 5.08
C PRO A 80 -13.71 6.73 6.02
N GLN A 81 -14.56 7.22 6.93
CA GLN A 81 -15.35 6.39 7.85
C GLN A 81 -16.30 5.44 7.12
N ALA A 82 -16.57 5.66 5.83
CA ALA A 82 -17.34 4.74 5.02
C ALA A 82 -16.73 3.33 5.03
N TYR A 83 -15.39 3.21 5.02
CA TYR A 83 -14.69 1.93 5.01
C TYR A 83 -13.57 1.79 6.06
N LYS A 84 -13.09 2.88 6.66
CA LYS A 84 -12.05 2.83 7.71
C LYS A 84 -12.68 2.74 9.10
N HIS A 85 -12.71 1.54 9.68
CA HIS A 85 -13.35 1.27 10.97
C HIS A 85 -12.76 2.00 12.17
N PHE A 86 -11.48 2.38 12.08
CA PHE A 86 -10.79 3.09 13.15
C PHE A 86 -11.08 4.60 13.17
N VAL A 87 -11.88 5.11 12.22
CA VAL A 87 -12.27 6.52 12.14
C VAL A 87 -13.68 6.69 12.70
N LYS A 88 -13.79 7.46 13.79
CA LYS A 88 -15.07 7.85 14.40
C LYS A 88 -15.77 8.95 13.60
N SER A 89 -15.02 9.94 13.14
CA SER A 89 -15.55 11.04 12.32
C SER A 89 -14.44 11.67 11.48
N CYS A 90 -14.82 12.22 10.33
CA CYS A 90 -13.95 13.00 9.47
C CYS A 90 -14.52 14.41 9.32
N ARG A 91 -13.64 15.41 9.28
CA ARG A 91 -14.00 16.79 8.95
C ARG A 91 -12.97 17.35 7.98
N VAL A 92 -13.42 17.89 6.85
CA VAL A 92 -12.57 18.71 5.99
C VAL A 92 -12.30 20.04 6.70
N VAL A 93 -11.02 20.36 6.91
CA VAL A 93 -10.59 21.59 7.60
C VAL A 93 -10.10 22.66 6.63
N VAL A 94 -9.56 22.25 5.48
CA VAL A 94 -9.12 23.15 4.39
C VAL A 94 -9.37 22.47 3.05
N GLY A 95 -9.82 23.22 2.05
CA GLY A 95 -10.00 22.73 0.68
C GLY A 95 -11.43 22.32 0.35
N ASN A 96 -11.60 21.69 -0.81
CA ASN A 96 -12.90 21.39 -1.42
C ASN A 96 -13.06 19.91 -1.80
N GLY A 97 -12.16 19.03 -1.33
CA GLY A 97 -12.12 17.61 -1.69
C GLY A 97 -11.10 17.27 -2.79
N GLY A 98 -10.51 18.27 -3.47
CA GLY A 98 -9.42 18.07 -4.44
C GLY A 98 -8.02 18.03 -3.81
N VAL A 99 -6.99 17.81 -4.63
CA VAL A 99 -5.58 17.77 -4.20
C VAL A 99 -5.22 19.01 -3.36
N GLY A 100 -4.52 18.78 -2.24
CA GLY A 100 -4.19 19.80 -1.24
C GLY A 100 -5.25 19.97 -0.13
N THR A 101 -6.42 19.35 -0.27
CA THR A 101 -7.44 19.31 0.80
C THR A 101 -6.87 18.67 2.06
N LEU A 102 -7.21 19.25 3.21
CA LEU A 102 -6.86 18.74 4.53
C LEU A 102 -8.12 18.21 5.23
N ARG A 103 -8.00 17.02 5.81
CA ARG A 103 -9.01 16.44 6.70
C ARG A 103 -8.45 16.21 8.09
N GLU A 104 -9.26 16.49 9.09
CA GLU A 104 -9.03 16.08 10.48
C GLU A 104 -9.91 14.86 10.77
N LEU A 105 -9.27 13.79 11.21
CA LEU A 105 -9.90 12.56 11.66
C LEU A 105 -9.94 12.52 13.17
N ARG A 106 -11.08 12.09 13.72
CA ARG A 106 -11.15 11.59 15.10
C ARG A 106 -11.16 10.07 15.06
N LEU A 107 -10.25 9.47 15.82
CA LEU A 107 -10.10 8.03 15.89
C LEU A 107 -11.02 7.42 16.96
N VAL A 108 -11.29 6.12 16.85
CA VAL A 108 -12.03 5.38 17.87
C VAL A 108 -11.22 5.22 19.16
N SER A 109 -11.90 5.09 20.30
CA SER A 109 -11.26 4.84 21.59
C SER A 109 -10.53 3.50 21.60
N GLY A 110 -9.39 3.43 22.30
CA GLY A 110 -8.55 2.22 22.38
C GLY A 110 -7.37 2.23 21.42
N LEU A 111 -7.27 3.23 20.54
CA LEU A 111 -6.04 3.53 19.83
C LEU A 111 -5.16 4.50 20.62
N PRO A 112 -3.83 4.50 20.40
CA PRO A 112 -2.90 5.41 21.09
C PRO A 112 -3.12 6.90 20.81
N ALA A 113 -3.93 7.27 19.82
CA ALA A 113 -4.13 8.65 19.39
C ALA A 113 -5.62 8.96 19.22
N ALA A 114 -6.05 10.20 19.55
CA ALA A 114 -7.42 10.63 19.35
C ALA A 114 -7.64 11.31 17.99
N THR A 115 -6.60 11.92 17.41
CA THR A 115 -6.72 12.70 16.16
C THR A 115 -5.59 12.45 15.15
N SER A 116 -5.91 12.63 13.87
CA SER A 116 -4.97 12.62 12.74
C SER A 116 -5.34 13.74 11.77
N THR A 117 -4.37 14.51 11.29
CA THR A 117 -4.56 15.49 10.22
C THR A 117 -3.86 15.02 8.95
N GLU A 118 -4.62 14.90 7.87
CA GLU A 118 -4.16 14.31 6.62
C GLU A 118 -4.36 15.27 5.45
N ARG A 119 -3.41 15.26 4.53
CA ARG A 119 -3.42 16.03 3.28
C ARG A 119 -3.57 15.09 2.09
N LEU A 120 -4.49 15.42 1.20
CA LEU A 120 -4.63 14.75 -0.10
C LEU A 120 -3.49 15.19 -1.03
N GLU A 121 -2.71 14.23 -1.52
CA GLU A 121 -1.55 14.47 -2.39
C GLU A 121 -1.86 14.12 -3.85
N ILE A 122 -2.61 13.05 -4.08
CA ILE A 122 -3.00 12.59 -5.43
C ILE A 122 -4.47 12.18 -5.38
N LEU A 123 -5.24 12.61 -6.38
CA LEU A 123 -6.56 12.10 -6.69
C LEU A 123 -6.70 12.07 -8.21
N ASP A 124 -6.44 10.90 -8.79
CA ASP A 124 -6.54 10.66 -10.22
C ASP A 124 -7.73 9.73 -10.49
N ASP A 125 -8.83 10.31 -10.98
CA ASP A 125 -10.05 9.58 -11.30
C ASP A 125 -9.93 8.72 -12.56
N GLU A 126 -8.98 9.02 -13.45
CA GLU A 126 -8.79 8.30 -14.72
C GLU A 126 -7.99 7.01 -14.49
N HIS A 127 -6.91 7.11 -13.70
CA HIS A 127 -6.03 5.97 -13.38
C HIS A 127 -6.35 5.32 -12.03
N HIS A 128 -7.39 5.79 -11.33
CA HIS A 128 -7.80 5.32 -10.00
C HIS A 128 -6.64 5.31 -8.98
N VAL A 129 -5.95 6.44 -8.85
CA VAL A 129 -4.82 6.62 -7.93
C VAL A 129 -5.18 7.63 -6.84
N LEU A 130 -5.09 7.21 -5.58
CA LEU A 130 -5.27 8.08 -4.42
C LEU A 130 -3.99 8.08 -3.58
N SER A 131 -3.53 9.24 -3.15
CA SER A 131 -2.43 9.34 -2.17
C SER A 131 -2.74 10.40 -1.14
N PHE A 132 -2.43 10.10 0.12
CA PHE A 132 -2.48 11.08 1.18
C PHE A 132 -1.25 10.95 2.07
N ARG A 133 -0.93 12.03 2.76
CA ARG A 133 0.09 12.03 3.81
C ARG A 133 -0.48 12.56 5.10
N VAL A 134 0.10 12.10 6.19
CA VAL A 134 -0.21 12.60 7.52
C VAL A 134 0.70 13.80 7.79
N ILE A 135 0.10 14.92 8.20
CA ILE A 135 0.79 16.20 8.44
C ILE A 135 0.72 16.65 9.90
N GLY A 136 -0.06 15.96 10.74
CA GLY A 136 -0.20 16.27 12.16
C GLY A 136 -1.16 15.30 12.84
N GLY A 137 -1.36 15.46 14.14
CA GLY A 137 -2.20 14.58 14.96
C GLY A 137 -1.49 14.13 16.23
N GLU A 138 -2.18 13.30 17.03
CA GLU A 138 -1.68 12.79 18.31
C GLU A 138 -0.97 11.44 18.20
N HIS A 139 -0.81 10.91 16.98
CA HIS A 139 -0.09 9.66 16.74
C HIS A 139 1.40 9.89 16.44
N ARG A 140 2.18 8.82 16.56
CA ARG A 140 3.63 8.82 16.27
C ARG A 140 3.97 8.55 14.79
N LEU A 141 2.99 8.60 13.89
CA LEU A 141 3.13 8.28 12.45
C LEU A 141 3.75 9.44 11.65
N THR A 142 4.95 9.86 12.04
CA THR A 142 5.67 10.95 11.37
C THR A 142 6.01 10.57 9.94
N ASN A 143 5.83 11.52 9.01
CA ASN A 143 6.06 11.33 7.58
C ASN A 143 5.31 10.16 6.94
N TYR A 144 4.21 9.70 7.55
CA TYR A 144 3.37 8.69 6.93
C TYR A 144 2.82 9.19 5.61
N ARG A 145 3.04 8.41 4.54
CA ARG A 145 2.48 8.63 3.21
C ARG A 145 1.95 7.32 2.69
N SER A 146 0.71 7.32 2.24
CA SER A 146 0.07 6.17 1.59
C SER A 146 -0.25 6.49 0.13
N VAL A 147 -0.19 5.46 -0.71
CA VAL A 147 -0.65 5.46 -2.09
C VAL A 147 -1.51 4.22 -2.29
N THR A 148 -2.73 4.41 -2.80
CA THR A 148 -3.66 3.34 -3.16
C THR A 148 -3.96 3.40 -4.65
N THR A 149 -3.88 2.25 -5.34
CA THR A 149 -4.22 2.10 -6.75
C THR A 149 -5.20 0.95 -6.97
N LEU A 150 -6.06 1.08 -7.98
CA LEU A 150 -7.03 0.04 -8.36
C LEU A 150 -6.70 -0.49 -9.75
N HIS A 151 -6.69 -1.81 -9.89
CA HIS A 151 -6.41 -2.50 -11.14
C HIS A 151 -7.58 -3.43 -11.47
N PRO A 152 -8.28 -3.25 -12.60
CA PRO A 152 -9.29 -4.21 -13.02
C PRO A 152 -8.69 -5.61 -13.16
N SER A 153 -9.37 -6.62 -12.62
CA SER A 153 -9.00 -8.03 -12.86
C SER A 153 -9.97 -8.62 -13.89
N GLU A 154 -9.42 -9.29 -14.90
CA GLU A 154 -10.24 -10.01 -15.86
C GLU A 154 -10.96 -11.18 -15.17
N PRO A 155 -12.25 -11.40 -15.47
CA PRO A 155 -12.95 -12.57 -14.96
C PRO A 155 -12.30 -13.86 -15.50
N PRO A 156 -12.19 -14.92 -14.68
CA PRO A 156 -11.93 -16.25 -15.23
C PRO A 156 -13.03 -16.58 -16.24
N THR A 157 -12.61 -17.02 -17.42
CA THR A 157 -13.43 -17.35 -18.59
C THR A 157 -14.77 -17.97 -18.20
N GLY A 158 -15.86 -17.20 -18.36
CA GLY A 158 -17.25 -17.69 -18.21
C GLY A 158 -18.02 -17.22 -16.99
N ALA A 159 -17.39 -16.59 -15.99
CA ALA A 159 -18.12 -15.94 -14.88
C ALA A 159 -18.20 -14.43 -15.14
N GLY A 160 -19.38 -13.89 -15.45
CA GLY A 160 -19.58 -12.48 -15.79
C GLY A 160 -19.29 -11.45 -14.69
N GLN A 161 -18.59 -11.81 -13.61
CA GLN A 161 -18.23 -10.90 -12.51
C GLN A 161 -16.86 -10.27 -12.74
N GLN A 162 -16.85 -8.98 -13.04
CA GLN A 162 -15.64 -8.16 -13.05
C GLN A 162 -15.09 -8.02 -11.62
N GLY A 163 -13.77 -8.16 -11.47
CA GLY A 163 -13.08 -7.96 -10.20
C GLY A 163 -12.12 -6.78 -10.25
N THR A 164 -11.57 -6.44 -9.08
CA THR A 164 -10.58 -5.38 -8.92
C THR A 164 -9.51 -5.81 -7.91
N VAL A 165 -8.25 -5.57 -8.21
CA VAL A 165 -7.14 -5.67 -7.28
C VAL A 165 -6.84 -4.27 -6.74
N VAL A 166 -6.95 -4.10 -5.43
CA VAL A 166 -6.59 -2.87 -4.72
C VAL A 166 -5.20 -3.06 -4.11
N VAL A 167 -4.30 -2.13 -4.38
CA VAL A 167 -2.94 -2.13 -3.82
C VAL A 167 -2.74 -0.85 -3.03
N GLU A 168 -2.47 -0.98 -1.73
CA GLU A 168 -2.08 0.15 -0.88
C GLU A 168 -0.63 -0.05 -0.41
N THR A 169 0.22 0.93 -0.68
CA THR A 169 1.56 1.01 -0.09
C THR A 169 1.67 2.22 0.81
N TYR A 170 2.53 2.10 1.81
CA TYR A 170 2.87 3.21 2.67
C TYR A 170 4.35 3.23 3.02
N VAL A 171 4.84 4.41 3.39
CA VAL A 171 6.11 4.64 4.05
C VAL A 171 5.88 5.51 5.28
N VAL A 172 6.65 5.29 6.34
CA VAL A 172 6.55 6.01 7.61
C VAL A 172 7.90 6.02 8.32
N ASP A 173 8.15 7.01 9.17
CA ASP A 173 9.27 6.97 10.11
C ASP A 173 8.98 5.98 11.24
N VAL A 174 10.00 5.22 11.66
CA VAL A 174 9.89 4.32 12.81
C VAL A 174 9.83 5.15 14.09
N PRO A 175 8.76 5.04 14.89
CA PRO A 175 8.64 5.81 16.12
C PRO A 175 9.75 5.46 17.14
N PRO A 176 10.30 6.44 17.88
CA PRO A 176 11.39 6.17 18.83
C PRO A 176 11.01 5.15 19.91
N GLY A 177 11.72 4.03 20.00
CA GLY A 177 11.40 2.93 20.92
C GLY A 177 10.54 1.82 20.33
N ASN A 178 10.22 1.89 19.04
CA ASN A 178 9.63 0.78 18.28
C ASN A 178 10.68 0.18 17.33
N THR A 179 10.53 -1.11 17.01
CA THR A 179 11.26 -1.72 15.91
C THR A 179 10.57 -1.43 14.57
N LYS A 180 11.29 -1.63 13.46
CA LYS A 180 10.71 -1.58 12.11
C LYS A 180 9.57 -2.59 11.98
N GLU A 181 9.78 -3.80 12.47
CA GLU A 181 8.84 -4.92 12.41
C GLU A 181 7.56 -4.61 13.18
N ASP A 182 7.65 -4.11 14.41
CA ASP A 182 6.47 -3.76 15.22
C ASP A 182 5.63 -2.66 14.53
N THR A 183 6.32 -1.64 14.00
CA THR A 183 5.68 -0.54 13.27
C THR A 183 4.98 -1.06 12.02
N ARG A 184 5.65 -1.93 11.27
CA ARG A 184 5.13 -2.58 10.08
C ARG A 184 3.89 -3.42 10.38
N VAL A 185 3.98 -4.31 11.37
CA VAL A 185 2.87 -5.21 11.75
C VAL A 185 1.65 -4.41 12.18
N PHE A 186 1.84 -3.36 12.97
CA PHE A 186 0.76 -2.47 13.39
C PHE A 186 0.07 -1.80 12.20
N LEU A 187 0.84 -1.18 11.30
CA LEU A 187 0.29 -0.48 10.14
C LEU A 187 -0.30 -1.42 9.10
N ASP A 188 0.34 -2.55 8.84
CA ASP A 188 -0.19 -3.60 7.95
C ASP A 188 -1.54 -4.09 8.46
N THR A 189 -1.71 -4.24 9.77
CA THR A 189 -3.00 -4.65 10.35
C THR A 189 -4.08 -3.61 10.07
N ILE A 190 -3.78 -2.32 10.28
CA ILE A 190 -4.74 -1.23 10.01
C ILE A 190 -5.10 -1.18 8.53
N VAL A 191 -4.12 -1.22 7.63
CA VAL A 191 -4.34 -1.16 6.18
C VAL A 191 -5.13 -2.38 5.71
N LYS A 192 -4.77 -3.59 6.16
CA LYS A 192 -5.53 -4.82 5.84
C LYS A 192 -6.98 -4.73 6.30
N CYS A 193 -7.24 -4.25 7.51
CA CYS A 193 -8.61 -4.06 8.00
C CYS A 193 -9.41 -3.07 7.12
N ASN A 194 -8.78 -1.96 6.73
CA ASN A 194 -9.42 -0.96 5.87
C ASN A 194 -9.76 -1.54 4.49
N LEU A 195 -8.79 -2.20 3.83
CA LEU A 195 -9.01 -2.78 2.50
C LEU A 195 -10.04 -3.92 2.53
N HIS A 196 -10.04 -4.74 3.58
CA HIS A 196 -11.05 -5.78 3.75
C HIS A 196 -12.47 -5.19 3.89
N SER A 197 -12.60 -4.10 4.66
CA SER A 197 -13.89 -3.40 4.79
C SER A 197 -14.35 -2.79 3.46
N LEU A 198 -13.43 -2.13 2.74
CA LEU A 198 -13.68 -1.58 1.41
C LEU A 198 -14.20 -2.66 0.46
N ALA A 199 -13.56 -3.84 0.44
CA ALA A 199 -13.97 -4.97 -0.39
C ALA A 199 -15.42 -5.36 -0.11
N ARG A 200 -15.76 -5.58 1.17
CA ARG A 200 -17.12 -5.97 1.58
C ARG A 200 -18.19 -4.95 1.20
N ILE A 201 -17.88 -3.66 1.34
CA ILE A 201 -18.79 -2.57 1.01
C ILE A 201 -18.99 -2.49 -0.50
N ALA A 202 -17.91 -2.52 -1.29
CA ALA A 202 -17.96 -2.45 -2.75
C ALA A 202 -18.73 -3.65 -3.34
N GLU A 203 -18.48 -4.86 -2.87
CA GLU A 203 -19.21 -6.06 -3.28
C GLU A 203 -20.69 -5.98 -2.94
N THR A 204 -21.04 -5.36 -1.81
CA THR A 204 -22.43 -5.15 -1.42
C THR A 204 -23.11 -4.12 -2.33
N HIS A 205 -22.40 -3.06 -2.72
CA HIS A 205 -22.90 -2.10 -3.70
C HIS A 205 -23.10 -2.73 -5.08
N CYS A 206 -22.16 -3.56 -5.53
CA CYS A 206 -22.27 -4.30 -6.79
C CYS A 206 -23.53 -5.18 -6.82
N ARG A 207 -23.70 -6.04 -5.80
CA ARG A 207 -24.88 -6.93 -5.70
C ARG A 207 -26.21 -6.18 -5.67
N ARG A 208 -26.25 -4.99 -5.05
CA ARG A 208 -27.47 -4.16 -5.03
C ARG A 208 -27.74 -3.51 -6.38
N GLY A 209 -26.71 -3.05 -7.09
CA GLY A 209 -26.83 -2.51 -8.45
C GLY A 209 -27.39 -3.54 -9.44
N ASP A 210 -26.89 -4.78 -9.37
CA ASP A 210 -27.34 -5.89 -10.22
C ASP A 210 -28.81 -6.26 -9.96
N ALA A 211 -29.23 -6.27 -8.68
CA ALA A 211 -30.62 -6.55 -8.30
C ALA A 211 -31.59 -5.48 -8.80
N THR A 212 -31.20 -4.20 -8.79
CA THR A 212 -32.01 -3.11 -9.34
C THR A 212 -32.07 -3.12 -10.87
N ALA A 213 -31.00 -3.52 -11.56
CA ALA A 213 -30.97 -3.61 -13.01
C ALA A 213 -31.76 -4.82 -13.55
N THR A 214 -31.86 -5.91 -12.79
CA THR A 214 -32.63 -7.11 -13.16
C THR A 214 -34.14 -6.94 -12.91
N ALA A 215 -34.53 -5.99 -12.05
CA ALA A 215 -35.93 -5.74 -11.69
C ALA A 215 -36.63 -4.68 -12.57
N ALA A 216 -35.93 -4.09 -13.53
CA ALA A 216 -36.43 -3.10 -14.49
C ALA A 216 -36.62 -3.73 -15.88
#